data_AF-A0A925JJR1-F1
#
_entry.id   AF-A0A925JJR1-F1
#
_cell.length_a   1.000
_cell.length_b   1.000
_cell.length_c   1.000
_cell.angle_alpha   90.00
_cell.angle_beta   90.00
_cell.angle_gamma   90.00
#
_symmetry.space_group_name_H-M   'P 1'
#
loop_
_entity.id
_entity.type
_entity.pdbx_description
1 polymer ?
#
loop_
_entity_poly.entity_id
_entity_poly.type
_entity_poly.pdbx_seq_one_letter_code
_entity_poly.pdbx_strand_id
1 'polypeptide(L)'
;MQSETYLPILKRAGLVLLNVGLLDIGVMIYCIVNAISYTSSFNIFAVVGGVFLMRGNLIAASLVRWLSLFIAAALISVVLVSPALQPLGLIFTEFKLNPVSTMLGLGLFAGAMVLLVWLSRQLGSPQVLAARAAAGRKVRNPTLPVGLGVGLALVLAVVSLWVQRSDAAAKAIQAAKAMHGASYEYHVSSLNYRNTNEGTFVSGVVTVWNVHEVKNVPFQWHD
;
A
#
# COMPACT_ATOMS: atom_id res chain seq x y z
N MET A 1 11.84 34.24 -21.45
CA MET A 1 10.52 34.45 -20.80
C MET A 1 9.63 33.19 -20.82
N GLN A 2 10.20 31.98 -20.65
CA GLN A 2 9.46 30.69 -20.64
C GLN A 2 9.32 30.09 -19.22
N SER A 3 9.76 30.82 -18.19
CA SER A 3 9.96 30.31 -16.84
C SER A 3 8.73 30.37 -15.93
N GLU A 4 7.57 30.86 -16.38
CA GLU A 4 6.39 30.98 -15.50
C GLU A 4 5.24 30.02 -15.84
N THR A 5 5.24 29.39 -17.01
CA THR A 5 4.11 28.54 -17.46
C THR A 5 3.94 27.28 -16.61
N TYR A 6 4.97 26.82 -15.90
CA TYR A 6 4.91 25.61 -15.07
C TYR A 6 4.40 25.86 -13.64
N LEU A 7 4.49 27.08 -13.13
CA LEU A 7 4.10 27.40 -11.75
C LEU A 7 2.62 27.15 -11.46
N PRO A 8 1.67 27.48 -12.36
CA PRO A 8 0.26 27.15 -12.17
C PRO A 8 0.01 25.63 -12.06
N ILE A 9 0.73 24.83 -12.85
CA ILE A 9 0.62 23.36 -12.80
C ILE A 9 1.10 22.84 -11.44
N LEU A 10 2.25 23.31 -10.98
CA LEU A 10 2.82 22.91 -9.69
C LEU A 10 1.92 23.33 -8.52
N LYS A 11 1.39 24.56 -8.55
CA LYS A 11 0.46 25.05 -7.53
C LYS A 11 -0.84 24.24 -7.50
N ARG A 12 -1.42 23.93 -8.66
CA ARG A 12 -2.63 23.09 -8.74
C ARG A 12 -2.39 21.67 -8.22
N ALA A 13 -1.30 21.04 -8.64
CA ALA A 13 -0.93 19.71 -8.16
C ALA A 13 -0.64 19.73 -6.65
N GLY A 14 0.06 20.76 -6.16
CA GLY A 14 0.36 20.95 -4.76
C GLY A 14 -0.88 21.17 -3.89
N LEU A 15 -1.83 21.97 -4.36
CA LEU A 15 -3.11 22.23 -3.67
C LEU A 15 -3.94 20.94 -3.55
N VAL A 16 -4.08 20.19 -4.65
CA VAL A 16 -4.81 18.90 -4.63
C VAL A 16 -4.15 17.93 -3.66
N LEU A 17 -2.82 17.78 -3.73
CA LEU A 17 -2.09 16.87 -2.85
C LEU A 17 -2.18 17.29 -1.37
N LEU A 18 -2.13 18.60 -1.10
CA LEU A 18 -2.31 19.13 0.24
C LEU A 18 -3.71 18.84 0.79
N ASN A 19 -4.76 19.09 0.00
CA ASN A 19 -6.14 18.82 0.40
C ASN A 19 -6.38 17.33 0.69
N VAL A 20 -5.85 16.45 -0.15
CA VAL A 20 -5.92 15.00 0.08
C VAL A 20 -5.19 14.62 1.36
N GLY A 21 -3.99 15.15 1.59
CA GLY A 21 -3.22 14.89 2.81
C GLY A 21 -3.90 15.41 4.09
N LEU A 22 -4.52 16.59 4.03
CA LEU A 22 -5.27 17.14 5.18
C LEU A 22 -6.55 16.34 5.46
N LEU A 23 -7.24 15.88 4.42
CA LEU A 23 -8.41 15.02 4.56
C LEU A 23 -8.03 13.69 5.21
N ASP A 24 -6.96 13.05 4.75
CA ASP A 24 -6.48 11.78 5.30
C ASP A 24 -5.97 11.94 6.75
N ILE A 25 -5.40 13.11 7.13
CA ILE A 25 -5.11 13.45 8.53
C ILE A 25 -6.40 13.58 9.35
N GLY A 26 -7.45 14.22 8.80
CA GLY A 26 -8.75 14.32 9.48
C GLY A 26 -9.38 12.94 9.74
N VAL A 27 -9.29 12.04 8.75
CA VAL A 27 -9.75 10.64 8.88
C VAL A 27 -8.91 9.90 9.93
N MET A 28 -7.58 10.08 9.92
CA MET A 28 -6.69 9.51 10.93
C MET A 28 -7.10 9.92 12.34
N ILE A 29 -7.33 11.21 12.58
CA ILE A 29 -7.77 11.73 13.88
C ILE A 29 -9.11 11.10 14.28
N TYR A 30 -10.07 11.04 13.34
CA TYR A 30 -11.36 10.40 13.58
C TYR A 30 -11.21 8.92 13.97
N CYS A 31 -10.36 8.16 13.27
CA CYS A 31 -10.12 6.76 13.59
C CYS A 31 -9.47 6.59 14.97
N ILE A 32 -8.50 7.44 15.34
CA ILE A 32 -7.87 7.42 16.66
C ILE A 32 -8.90 7.70 17.76
N VAL A 33 -9.75 8.71 17.58
CA VAL A 33 -10.80 9.07 18.56
C VAL A 33 -11.81 7.94 18.74
N ASN A 34 -12.14 7.21 17.68
CA ASN A 34 -13.10 6.11 17.71
C ASN A 34 -12.46 4.73 17.95
N ALA A 35 -11.17 4.67 18.30
CA ALA A 35 -10.40 3.43 18.49
C ALA A 35 -10.48 2.44 17.30
N ILE A 36 -10.64 2.97 16.09
CA ILE A 36 -10.66 2.20 14.84
C ILE A 36 -9.22 2.05 14.37
N SER A 37 -8.82 0.83 14.01
CA SER A 37 -7.49 0.57 13.45
C SER A 37 -7.29 1.36 12.15
N TYR A 38 -6.39 2.34 12.19
CA TYR A 38 -6.00 3.15 11.04
C TYR A 38 -4.65 2.69 10.51
N THR A 39 -4.52 2.56 9.19
CA THR A 39 -3.24 2.22 8.55
C THR A 39 -3.07 3.06 7.28
N SER A 40 -2.54 4.27 7.42
CA SER A 40 -2.04 5.06 6.28
C SER A 40 -0.83 5.89 6.69
N SER A 41 0.28 5.68 5.97
CA SER A 41 1.54 6.43 6.12
C SER A 41 1.64 7.60 5.13
N PHE A 42 0.60 7.83 4.32
CA PHE A 42 0.64 8.71 3.15
C PHE A 42 0.46 10.19 3.48
N ASN A 43 -0.11 10.48 4.66
CA ASN A 43 -0.45 11.80 5.18
C ASN A 43 0.68 12.84 5.10
N ILE A 44 1.81 12.54 5.72
CA ILE A 44 2.91 13.50 5.85
C ILE A 44 3.55 13.76 4.48
N PHE A 45 3.69 12.72 3.65
CA PHE A 45 4.25 12.85 2.30
C PHE A 45 3.37 13.73 1.40
N ALA A 46 2.05 13.58 1.48
CA ALA A 46 1.11 14.38 0.72
C ALA A 46 1.17 15.86 1.14
N VAL A 47 1.15 16.15 2.44
CA VAL A 47 1.22 17.53 2.95
C VAL A 47 2.55 18.20 2.60
N VAL A 48 3.68 17.56 2.93
CA VAL A 48 5.02 18.11 2.69
C VAL A 48 5.27 18.27 1.19
N GLY A 49 4.93 17.26 0.39
CA GLY A 49 5.01 17.31 -1.06
C GLY A 49 4.15 18.44 -1.64
N GLY A 50 2.92 18.60 -1.14
CA GLY A 50 1.99 19.63 -1.55
C GLY A 50 2.55 21.04 -1.32
N VAL A 51 3.08 21.30 -0.12
CA VAL A 51 3.71 22.59 0.22
C VAL A 51 4.90 22.90 -0.69
N PHE A 52 5.80 21.94 -0.92
CA PHE A 52 6.95 22.16 -1.80
C PHE A 52 6.56 22.37 -3.26
N LEU A 53 5.52 21.70 -3.74
CA LEU A 53 4.96 21.93 -5.08
C LEU A 53 4.40 23.35 -5.21
N MET A 54 3.65 23.82 -4.22
CA MET A 54 3.13 25.20 -4.23
C MET A 54 4.24 26.26 -4.22
N ARG A 55 5.39 25.96 -3.60
CA ARG A 55 6.59 26.80 -3.64
C ARG A 55 7.35 26.73 -4.98
N GLY A 56 6.85 25.99 -5.98
CA GLY A 56 7.47 25.89 -7.30
C GLY A 56 8.72 25.01 -7.36
N ASN A 57 8.95 24.15 -6.34
CA ASN A 57 10.16 23.35 -6.26
C ASN A 57 10.15 22.21 -7.31
N LEU A 58 11.01 22.34 -8.32
CA LEU A 58 11.16 21.38 -9.42
C LEU A 58 11.75 20.02 -8.97
N ILE A 59 12.50 19.99 -7.85
CA ILE A 59 13.00 18.74 -7.25
C ILE A 59 11.83 17.98 -6.64
N ALA A 60 10.99 18.67 -5.85
CA ALA A 60 9.79 18.10 -5.28
C ALA A 60 8.83 17.60 -6.37
N ALA A 61 8.62 18.37 -7.44
CA ALA A 61 7.82 17.94 -8.60
C ALA A 61 8.29 16.61 -9.19
N SER A 62 9.60 16.45 -9.40
CA SER A 62 10.12 15.19 -9.91
C SER A 62 10.05 14.05 -8.90
N LEU A 63 10.21 14.32 -7.60
CA LEU A 63 10.11 13.30 -6.57
C LEU A 63 8.66 12.82 -6.41
N VAL A 64 7.70 13.73 -6.35
CA VAL A 64 6.26 13.41 -6.26
C VAL A 64 5.82 12.63 -7.49
N ARG A 65 6.25 13.01 -8.70
CA ARG A 65 5.99 12.22 -9.92
C ARG A 65 6.56 10.81 -9.81
N TRP A 66 7.80 10.70 -9.36
CA TRP A 66 8.51 9.42 -9.25
C TRP A 66 7.81 8.49 -8.24
N LEU A 67 7.43 9.02 -7.07
CA LEU A 67 6.66 8.30 -6.06
C LEU A 67 5.26 7.94 -6.57
N SER A 68 4.60 8.84 -7.30
CA SER A 68 3.27 8.55 -7.87
C SER A 68 3.30 7.35 -8.82
N LEU A 69 4.33 7.27 -9.67
CA LEU A 69 4.52 6.14 -10.57
C LEU A 69 4.89 4.85 -9.82
N PHE A 70 5.77 4.94 -8.82
CA PHE A 70 6.15 3.80 -7.98
C PHE A 70 4.94 3.21 -7.26
N ILE A 71 4.13 4.05 -6.63
CA ILE A 71 2.97 3.63 -5.83
C ILE A 71 1.86 3.11 -6.73
N ALA A 72 1.61 3.74 -7.88
CA ALA A 72 0.67 3.22 -8.86
C ALA A 72 1.08 1.83 -9.37
N ALA A 73 2.35 1.66 -9.74
CA ALA A 73 2.86 0.37 -10.18
C ALA A 73 2.79 -0.70 -9.07
N ALA A 74 3.17 -0.35 -7.83
CA ALA A 74 3.09 -1.25 -6.69
C ALA A 74 1.65 -1.69 -6.41
N LEU A 75 0.69 -0.76 -6.38
CA LEU A 75 -0.72 -1.05 -6.14
C LEU A 75 -1.31 -1.98 -7.21
N ILE A 76 -1.06 -1.70 -8.50
CA ILE A 76 -1.50 -2.57 -9.59
C ILE A 76 -0.87 -3.96 -9.44
N SER A 77 0.43 -4.00 -9.15
CA SER A 77 1.15 -5.27 -9.04
C SER A 77 0.67 -6.10 -7.86
N VAL A 78 0.38 -5.48 -6.71
CA VAL A 78 -0.21 -6.14 -5.53
C VAL A 78 -1.56 -6.77 -5.87
N VAL A 79 -2.42 -6.08 -6.62
CA VAL A 79 -3.70 -6.66 -7.08
C VAL A 79 -3.45 -7.90 -7.96
N LEU A 80 -2.47 -7.83 -8.87
CA LEU A 80 -2.13 -8.96 -9.74
C LEU A 80 -1.54 -10.15 -8.98
N VAL A 81 -0.71 -9.92 -7.96
CA VAL A 81 -0.14 -10.98 -7.14
C VAL A 81 -1.03 -11.39 -5.96
N SER A 82 -2.17 -10.72 -5.76
CA SER A 82 -3.06 -10.97 -4.63
C SER A 82 -3.50 -12.44 -4.49
N PRO A 83 -3.72 -13.24 -5.56
CA PRO A 83 -4.04 -14.66 -5.40
C PRO A 83 -2.90 -15.50 -4.82
N ALA A 84 -1.66 -15.02 -4.93
CA ALA A 84 -0.50 -15.65 -4.29
C ALA A 84 -0.33 -15.18 -2.83
N LEU A 85 -0.85 -13.99 -2.50
CA LEU A 85 -0.79 -13.44 -1.15
C LEU A 85 -1.89 -13.98 -0.25
N GLN A 86 -3.07 -14.24 -0.80
CA GLN A 86 -4.23 -14.72 -0.06
C GLN A 86 -5.13 -15.60 -0.94
N PRO A 87 -5.82 -16.61 -0.38
CA PRO A 87 -6.65 -17.52 -1.16
C PRO A 87 -7.89 -16.79 -1.68
N LEU A 88 -8.26 -17.06 -2.93
CA LEU A 88 -9.43 -16.43 -3.57
C LEU A 88 -10.72 -16.65 -2.77
N GLY A 89 -10.86 -17.82 -2.12
CA GLY A 89 -11.99 -18.12 -1.24
C GLY A 89 -12.16 -17.12 -0.10
N LEU A 90 -11.05 -16.66 0.49
CA LEU A 90 -11.07 -15.64 1.53
C LEU A 90 -11.54 -14.28 0.97
N ILE A 91 -11.02 -13.86 -0.19
CA ILE A 91 -11.43 -12.60 -0.85
C ILE A 91 -12.93 -12.59 -1.13
N PHE A 92 -13.46 -13.67 -1.70
CA PHE A 92 -14.89 -13.78 -2.00
C PHE A 92 -15.74 -13.82 -0.74
N THR A 93 -15.25 -14.46 0.32
CA THR A 93 -15.95 -14.52 1.60
C THR A 93 -16.00 -13.13 2.24
N GLU A 94 -14.89 -12.40 2.28
CA GLU A 94 -14.86 -11.02 2.78
C GLU A 94 -15.80 -10.10 2.01
N PHE A 95 -15.84 -10.23 0.68
CA PHE A 95 -16.75 -9.48 -0.17
C PHE A 95 -18.23 -9.73 0.18
N LYS A 96 -18.59 -11.00 0.43
CA LYS A 96 -19.96 -11.38 0.80
C LYS A 96 -20.34 -10.91 2.20
N LEU A 97 -19.41 -10.98 3.15
CA LEU A 97 -19.67 -10.64 4.54
C LEU A 97 -19.71 -9.13 4.78
N ASN A 98 -18.87 -8.36 4.09
CA ASN A 98 -18.78 -6.92 4.27
C ASN A 98 -18.79 -6.16 2.93
N PRO A 99 -19.89 -6.23 2.15
CA PRO A 99 -19.93 -5.66 0.80
C PRO A 99 -19.70 -4.15 0.80
N VAL A 100 -20.21 -3.44 1.80
CA VAL A 100 -20.05 -1.97 1.91
C VAL A 100 -18.59 -1.59 2.13
N SER A 101 -17.88 -2.28 3.04
CA SER A 101 -16.47 -1.96 3.30
C SER A 101 -15.59 -2.32 2.11
N THR A 102 -15.87 -3.43 1.42
CA THR A 102 -15.16 -3.81 0.21
C THR A 102 -15.41 -2.81 -0.93
N MET A 103 -16.65 -2.37 -1.13
CA MET A 103 -16.98 -1.32 -2.12
C MET A 103 -16.28 0.00 -1.80
N LEU A 104 -16.26 0.42 -0.54
CA LEU A 104 -15.53 1.60 -0.10
C LEU A 104 -14.03 1.45 -0.36
N GLY A 105 -13.44 0.28 -0.05
CA GLY A 105 -12.04 -0.02 -0.34
C GLY A 105 -11.70 0.07 -1.83
N LEU A 106 -12.56 -0.48 -2.69
CA LEU A 106 -12.41 -0.39 -4.15
C LEU A 106 -12.55 1.06 -4.64
N GLY A 107 -13.49 1.83 -4.09
CA GLY A 107 -13.66 3.24 -4.39
C GLY A 107 -12.43 4.08 -4.02
N LEU A 108 -11.88 3.84 -2.83
CA LEU A 108 -10.63 4.49 -2.37
C LEU A 108 -9.44 4.09 -3.25
N PHE A 109 -9.31 2.81 -3.61
CA PHE A 109 -8.29 2.33 -4.52
C PHE A 109 -8.38 3.01 -5.90
N ALA A 110 -9.59 3.06 -6.48
CA ALA A 110 -9.82 3.72 -7.77
C ALA A 110 -9.52 5.22 -7.70
N GLY A 111 -9.98 5.90 -6.64
CA GLY A 111 -9.68 7.32 -6.39
C GLY A 111 -8.18 7.58 -6.28
N ALA A 112 -7.45 6.75 -5.53
CA ALA A 112 -6.00 6.82 -5.40
C ALA A 112 -5.31 6.61 -6.75
N MET A 113 -5.75 5.64 -7.56
CA MET A 113 -5.23 5.42 -8.92
C MET A 113 -5.43 6.63 -9.83
N VAL A 114 -6.64 7.21 -9.84
CA VAL A 114 -6.94 8.42 -10.62
C VAL A 114 -6.03 9.56 -10.19
N LEU A 115 -5.87 9.79 -8.88
CA LEU A 115 -5.00 10.83 -8.33
C LEU A 115 -3.53 10.63 -8.72
N LEU A 116 -2.99 9.42 -8.54
CA LEU A 116 -1.58 9.10 -8.82
C LEU A 116 -1.27 9.23 -10.32
N VAL A 117 -2.16 8.73 -11.18
CA VAL A 117 -2.03 8.87 -12.64
C VAL A 117 -2.12 10.34 -13.04
N TRP A 118 -3.09 11.08 -12.50
CA TRP A 118 -3.25 12.51 -12.76
C TRP A 118 -2.01 13.32 -12.33
N LEU A 119 -1.49 13.09 -11.12
CA LEU A 119 -0.26 13.73 -10.63
C LEU A 119 0.93 13.41 -11.53
N SER A 120 1.08 12.15 -11.94
CA SER A 120 2.17 11.73 -12.82
C SER A 120 2.14 12.43 -14.18
N ARG A 121 0.93 12.66 -14.72
CA ARG A 121 0.70 13.39 -15.98
C ARG A 121 0.96 14.88 -15.83
N GLN A 122 0.44 15.52 -14.78
CA GLN A 122 0.63 16.95 -14.54
C GLN A 122 2.10 17.32 -14.35
N LEU A 123 2.78 16.61 -13.45
CA LEU A 123 4.20 16.83 -13.13
C LEU A 123 5.13 16.31 -14.23
N GLY A 124 4.59 15.52 -15.17
CA GLY A 124 5.28 15.04 -16.37
C GLY A 124 5.00 15.86 -17.62
N SER A 125 4.23 16.95 -17.51
CA SER A 125 3.91 17.80 -18.65
C SER A 125 5.16 18.42 -19.27
N PRO A 126 5.16 18.69 -20.61
CA PRO A 126 6.31 19.27 -21.29
C PRO A 126 6.80 20.58 -20.66
N GLN A 127 5.89 21.38 -20.11
CA GLN A 127 6.19 22.66 -19.45
C GLN A 127 7.03 22.46 -18.18
N VAL A 128 6.67 21.48 -17.35
CA VAL A 128 7.43 21.15 -16.12
C VAL A 128 8.77 20.52 -16.46
N LEU A 129 8.83 19.68 -17.49
CA LEU A 129 10.06 19.06 -17.96
C LEU A 129 11.03 20.08 -18.58
N ALA A 130 10.52 21.02 -19.37
CA ALA A 130 11.30 22.11 -19.95
C ALA A 130 11.86 23.03 -18.85
N ALA A 131 11.05 23.40 -17.86
CA ALA A 131 11.50 24.19 -16.71
C ALA A 131 12.61 23.48 -15.91
N ARG A 132 12.49 22.16 -15.74
CA ARG A 132 13.51 21.33 -15.09
C ARG A 132 14.81 21.27 -15.89
N ALA A 133 14.72 21.11 -17.20
CA ALA A 133 15.88 21.11 -18.10
C ALA A 133 16.57 22.48 -18.10
N ALA A 134 15.80 23.57 -18.17
CA ALA A 134 16.31 24.95 -18.07
C ALA A 134 17.02 25.21 -16.73
N ALA A 135 16.57 24.58 -15.64
CA ALA A 135 17.23 24.62 -14.34
C ALA A 135 18.48 23.70 -14.23
N GLY A 136 18.94 23.11 -15.34
CA GLY A 136 20.12 22.22 -15.38
C GLY A 136 19.91 20.89 -14.65
N ARG A 137 18.67 20.47 -14.40
CA ARG A 137 18.37 19.26 -13.63
C ARG A 137 18.05 18.08 -14.56
N LYS A 138 18.67 16.93 -14.31
CA LYS A 138 18.42 15.69 -15.06
C LYS A 138 16.94 15.26 -14.97
N VAL A 139 16.33 14.98 -16.12
CA VAL A 139 15.01 14.36 -16.20
C VAL A 139 15.12 12.91 -15.73
N ARG A 140 14.38 12.53 -14.68
CA ARG A 140 14.41 11.17 -14.14
C ARG A 140 13.65 10.23 -15.08
N ASN A 141 14.21 9.03 -15.30
CA ASN A 141 13.56 8.01 -16.12
C ASN A 141 12.30 7.47 -15.40
N PRO A 142 11.12 7.44 -16.05
CA PRO A 142 9.89 6.90 -15.48
C PRO A 142 9.87 5.36 -15.34
N THR A 143 10.76 4.61 -15.98
CA THR A 143 10.73 3.14 -15.90
C THR A 143 11.27 2.59 -14.58
N LEU A 144 12.26 3.27 -13.98
CA LEU A 144 12.85 2.88 -12.70
C LEU A 144 11.82 2.79 -11.55
N PRO A 145 11.00 3.82 -11.27
CA PRO A 145 10.00 3.72 -10.20
C PRO A 145 8.96 2.63 -10.48
N VAL A 146 8.58 2.43 -11.75
CA VAL A 146 7.64 1.36 -12.13
C VAL A 146 8.26 -0.01 -11.84
N GLY A 147 9.50 -0.25 -12.27
CA GLY A 147 10.22 -1.50 -12.03
C GLY A 147 10.40 -1.79 -10.53
N LEU A 148 10.68 -0.77 -9.72
CA LEU A 148 10.75 -0.91 -8.27
C LEU A 148 9.39 -1.26 -7.65
N GLY A 149 8.30 -0.66 -8.12
CA GLY A 149 6.96 -0.96 -7.63
C GLY A 149 6.54 -2.40 -7.95
N VAL A 150 6.80 -2.85 -9.17
CA VAL A 150 6.59 -4.24 -9.59
C VAL A 150 7.48 -5.20 -8.79
N GLY A 151 8.77 -4.88 -8.67
CA GLY A 151 9.74 -5.69 -7.94
C GLY A 151 9.36 -5.89 -6.48
N LEU A 152 8.88 -4.84 -5.81
CA LEU A 152 8.39 -4.93 -4.44
C LEU A 152 7.22 -5.93 -4.31
N ALA A 153 6.23 -5.85 -5.20
CA ALA A 153 5.09 -6.76 -5.17
C ALA A 153 5.51 -8.22 -5.43
N LEU A 154 6.45 -8.44 -6.34
CA LEU A 154 7.01 -9.77 -6.60
C LEU A 154 7.76 -10.33 -5.38
N VAL A 155 8.58 -9.50 -4.72
CA VAL A 155 9.27 -9.91 -3.48
C VAL A 155 8.26 -10.31 -2.42
N LEU A 156 7.19 -9.52 -2.22
CA LEU A 156 6.13 -9.85 -1.26
C LEU A 156 5.44 -11.19 -1.60
N ALA A 157 5.15 -11.43 -2.87
CA ALA A 157 4.55 -12.69 -3.32
C ALA A 157 5.47 -13.89 -3.06
N VAL A 158 6.76 -13.76 -3.39
CA VAL A 158 7.75 -14.81 -3.13
C VAL A 158 7.87 -15.09 -1.64
N VAL A 159 7.98 -14.05 -0.80
CA VAL A 159 8.04 -14.21 0.66
C VAL A 159 6.80 -14.90 1.20
N SER A 160 5.59 -14.51 0.74
CA SER A 160 4.35 -15.17 1.16
C SER A 160 4.34 -16.66 0.80
N LEU A 161 4.70 -17.01 -0.43
CA LEU A 161 4.80 -18.41 -0.86
C LEU A 161 5.83 -19.21 -0.05
N TRP A 162 6.93 -18.58 0.35
CA TRP A 162 7.93 -19.19 1.23
C TRP A 162 7.36 -19.43 2.63
N VAL A 163 6.69 -18.44 3.23
CA VAL A 163 6.05 -18.57 4.54
C VAL A 163 5.04 -19.71 4.54
N GLN A 164 4.20 -19.83 3.52
CA GLN A 164 3.19 -20.90 3.45
C GLN A 164 3.78 -22.31 3.33
N ARG A 165 5.03 -22.43 2.87
CA ARG A 165 5.74 -23.71 2.74
C ARG A 165 6.59 -24.04 3.97
N SER A 166 6.60 -23.19 4.99
CA SER A 166 7.39 -23.42 6.20
C SER A 166 6.73 -24.43 7.15
N ASP A 167 7.56 -25.17 7.90
CA ASP A 167 7.07 -26.09 8.94
C ASP A 167 6.29 -25.36 10.03
N ALA A 168 6.68 -24.11 10.32
CA ALA A 168 5.95 -23.25 11.25
C ALA A 168 4.53 -22.95 10.77
N ALA A 169 4.33 -22.73 9.47
CA ALA A 169 3.00 -22.55 8.91
C ALA A 169 2.15 -23.83 9.02
N ALA A 170 2.75 -24.99 8.75
CA ALA A 170 2.06 -26.27 8.93
C ALA A 170 1.66 -26.51 10.40
N LYS A 171 2.55 -26.23 11.35
CA LYS A 171 2.30 -26.32 12.80
C LYS A 171 1.19 -25.37 13.25
N ALA A 172 1.22 -24.12 12.79
CA ALA A 172 0.18 -23.12 13.08
C ALA A 172 -1.20 -23.54 12.54
N ILE A 173 -1.26 -24.05 11.30
CA ILE A 173 -2.51 -24.53 10.69
C ILE A 173 -3.04 -25.76 11.45
N GLN A 174 -2.19 -26.69 11.87
CA GLN A 174 -2.63 -27.86 12.66
C GLN A 174 -3.20 -27.44 14.02
N ALA A 175 -2.55 -26.50 14.71
CA ALA A 175 -3.06 -25.95 15.98
C ALA A 175 -4.43 -25.26 15.79
N ALA A 176 -4.58 -24.46 14.73
CA ALA A 176 -5.84 -23.81 14.42
C ALA A 176 -6.95 -24.80 14.02
N LYS A 177 -6.60 -25.89 13.31
CA LYS A 177 -7.51 -26.98 12.96
C LYS A 177 -8.04 -27.72 14.19
N ALA A 178 -7.18 -27.98 15.18
CA ALA A 178 -7.59 -28.60 16.43
C ALA A 178 -8.61 -27.76 17.21
N MET A 179 -8.55 -26.43 17.09
CA MET A 179 -9.46 -25.52 17.80
C MET A 179 -10.81 -25.30 17.07
N HIS A 180 -10.80 -25.16 15.74
CA HIS A 180 -11.98 -24.75 14.97
C HIS A 180 -12.63 -25.84 14.12
N GLY A 181 -11.97 -26.99 13.94
CA GLY A 181 -12.52 -28.15 13.22
C GLY A 181 -12.50 -28.04 11.69
N ALA A 182 -12.86 -29.12 11.01
CA ALA A 182 -12.66 -29.26 9.55
C ALA A 182 -13.59 -28.40 8.67
N SER A 183 -14.55 -27.68 9.25
CA SER A 183 -15.51 -26.84 8.51
C SER A 183 -14.95 -25.48 8.08
N TYR A 184 -13.70 -25.17 8.46
CA TYR A 184 -13.01 -23.93 8.12
C TYR A 184 -11.86 -24.18 7.15
N GLU A 185 -11.56 -23.17 6.34
CA GLU A 185 -10.31 -23.06 5.60
C GLU A 185 -9.30 -22.23 6.39
N TYR A 186 -8.01 -22.44 6.13
CA TYR A 186 -6.92 -21.92 6.96
C TYR A 186 -5.81 -21.33 6.10
N HIS A 187 -5.27 -20.20 6.51
CA HIS A 187 -4.18 -19.50 5.82
C HIS A 187 -3.33 -18.74 6.84
N VAL A 188 -2.01 -18.88 6.77
CA VAL A 188 -1.11 -18.12 7.65
C VAL A 188 -0.94 -16.72 7.07
N SER A 189 -1.43 -15.71 7.78
CA SER A 189 -1.47 -14.32 7.34
C SER A 189 -0.27 -13.52 7.81
N SER A 190 0.34 -13.91 8.93
CA SER A 190 1.64 -13.37 9.34
C SER A 190 2.43 -14.38 10.15
N LEU A 191 3.76 -14.29 10.02
CA LEU A 191 4.71 -15.11 10.76
C LEU A 191 5.93 -14.25 11.11
N ASN A 192 6.29 -14.25 12.38
CA ASN A 192 7.41 -13.51 12.93
C ASN A 192 8.31 -14.49 13.66
N TYR A 193 9.60 -14.44 13.32
CA TYR A 193 10.65 -15.15 14.04
C TYR A 193 11.44 -14.14 14.87
N ARG A 194 11.56 -14.40 16.16
CA ARG A 194 12.40 -13.62 17.07
C ARG A 194 13.38 -14.57 17.73
N ASN A 195 14.64 -14.49 17.30
CA ASN A 195 15.73 -15.20 17.96
C ASN A 195 16.06 -14.45 19.25
N THR A 196 15.92 -15.12 20.38
CA THR A 196 16.40 -14.64 21.69
C THR A 196 17.53 -15.55 22.17
N ASN A 197 18.26 -15.12 23.19
CA ASN A 197 19.31 -15.94 23.81
C ASN A 197 18.76 -17.25 24.44
N GLU A 198 17.44 -17.36 24.59
CA GLU A 198 16.73 -18.48 25.21
C GLU A 198 16.07 -19.43 24.20
N GLY A 199 16.15 -19.14 22.89
CA GLY A 199 15.56 -19.98 21.83
C GLY A 199 14.93 -19.17 20.69
N THR A 200 14.19 -19.85 19.82
CA THR A 200 13.50 -19.23 18.69
C THR A 200 12.04 -19.00 19.06
N PHE A 201 11.67 -17.75 19.29
CA PHE A 201 10.27 -17.40 19.53
C PHE A 201 9.54 -17.20 18.19
N VAL A 202 8.48 -17.97 17.97
CA VAL A 202 7.67 -17.90 16.75
C VAL A 202 6.28 -17.38 17.10
N SER A 203 5.85 -16.31 16.45
CA SER A 203 4.51 -15.75 16.61
C SER A 203 3.90 -15.35 15.29
N GLY A 204 2.57 -15.27 15.22
CA GLY A 204 1.89 -14.96 13.98
C GLY A 204 0.39 -14.97 14.09
N VAL A 205 -0.26 -14.93 12.93
CA VAL A 205 -1.73 -14.96 12.81
C VAL A 205 -2.13 -15.95 11.73
N VAL A 206 -3.07 -16.83 12.04
CA VAL A 206 -3.78 -17.66 11.06
C VAL A 206 -5.14 -17.04 10.81
N THR A 207 -5.44 -16.70 9.56
CA THR A 207 -6.81 -16.38 9.17
C THR A 207 -7.56 -17.68 8.91
N VAL A 208 -8.72 -17.81 9.55
CA VAL A 208 -9.63 -18.94 9.40
C VAL A 208 -10.96 -18.42 8.88
N TRP A 209 -11.51 -19.07 7.87
CA TRP A 209 -12.77 -18.62 7.26
C TRP A 209 -13.67 -19.77 6.86
N ASN A 210 -14.96 -19.48 6.81
CA ASN A 210 -15.99 -20.29 6.18
C ASN A 210 -16.95 -19.36 5.43
N VAL A 211 -18.05 -19.86 4.88
CA VAL A 211 -18.99 -19.04 4.09
C VAL A 211 -19.68 -17.92 4.91
N HIS A 212 -19.67 -18.00 6.24
CA HIS A 212 -20.42 -17.15 7.16
C HIS A 212 -19.56 -16.20 8.01
N GLU A 213 -18.27 -16.51 8.21
CA GLU A 213 -17.38 -15.68 9.03
C GLU A 213 -15.90 -15.82 8.64
N VAL A 214 -15.14 -14.76 8.93
CA VAL A 214 -13.68 -14.69 8.83
C VAL A 214 -13.13 -14.29 10.20
N LYS A 215 -12.15 -15.03 10.71
CA LYS A 215 -11.52 -14.80 12.02
C LYS A 215 -10.01 -14.81 11.88
N ASN A 216 -9.35 -13.99 12.69
CA ASN A 216 -7.90 -13.95 12.81
C ASN A 216 -7.49 -14.56 14.16
N VAL A 217 -6.78 -15.68 14.13
CA VAL A 217 -6.36 -16.44 15.31
C VAL A 217 -4.86 -16.19 15.53
N PRO A 218 -4.47 -15.39 16.53
CA PRO A 218 -3.07 -15.21 16.87
C PRO A 218 -2.50 -16.49 17.50
N PHE A 219 -1.24 -16.78 17.23
CA PHE A 219 -0.52 -17.88 17.84
C PHE A 219 0.89 -17.44 18.29
N GLN A 220 1.41 -18.15 19.29
CA GLN A 220 2.78 -18.00 19.75
C GLN A 220 3.28 -19.30 20.37
N TRP A 221 4.53 -19.66 20.13
CA TRP A 221 5.22 -20.73 20.84
C TRP A 221 6.73 -20.46 20.86
N HIS A 222 7.42 -21.18 21.73
CA HIS A 222 8.87 -21.18 21.85
C HIS A 222 9.40 -22.49 21.26
N ASP A 223 10.27 -22.41 20.26
CA ASP A 223 11.03 -23.54 19.72
C ASP A 223 12.46 -23.54 20.26
#